data_AF-A0A1V5BDE7-F1
#
_entry.id   AF-A0A1V5BDE7-F1
#
_cell.length_a   1.000
_cell.length_b   1.000
_cell.length_c   1.000
_cell.angle_alpha   90.00
_cell.angle_beta   90.00
_cell.angle_gamma   90.00
#
_symmetry.space_group_name_H-M   'P 1'
#
loop_
_entity.id
_entity.type
_entity.pdbx_description
1 polymer ?
#
loop_
_entity_poly.entity_id
_entity_poly.type
_entity_poly.pdbx_seq_one_letter_code
_entity_poly.pdbx_strand_id
1 'polypeptide(L)'
;MARRSQRKSDSRKVKTKQWYKVVGPEMFGKSSVGETLASDPSNLMGRIIETTLGELTNNFSKQNTKLKFKVDQVAGDSAYTSFVGHELTSDYVRSLVKRRTSRIDSIIDVTTSDGYRVRVKPSCFTVKRARTTQVKTIRNIASNIIQEKAGTLDLNQFIQEVVLGRLSLDIYKDAKDIYPLRRVEIRKTEILAGPVAS
;
A
#
# COMPACT_ATOMS: atom_id res chain seq x y z
N MET A 1 28.47 -58.68 -16.96
CA MET A 1 28.43 -57.32 -16.39
C MET A 1 27.48 -56.46 -17.22
N ALA A 2 26.29 -56.15 -16.72
CA ALA A 2 25.30 -55.36 -17.46
C ALA A 2 25.67 -53.88 -17.43
N ARG A 3 25.87 -53.29 -18.62
CA ARG A 3 26.18 -51.85 -18.80
C ARG A 3 24.95 -51.04 -18.38
N ARG A 4 25.02 -50.38 -17.23
CA ARG A 4 23.96 -49.48 -16.75
C ARG A 4 23.80 -48.34 -17.77
N SER A 5 22.74 -48.40 -18.57
CA SER A 5 22.35 -47.32 -19.47
C SER A 5 22.18 -46.04 -18.66
N GLN A 6 23.10 -45.09 -18.83
CA GLN A 6 22.91 -43.71 -18.36
C GLN A 6 21.65 -43.19 -19.07
N ARG A 7 20.54 -43.08 -18.32
CA ARG A 7 19.46 -42.17 -18.72
C ARG A 7 20.11 -40.81 -18.91
N LYS A 8 20.27 -40.36 -20.16
CA LYS A 8 20.44 -38.94 -20.44
C LYS A 8 19.26 -38.28 -19.74
N SER A 9 19.55 -37.55 -18.66
CA SER A 9 18.55 -36.68 -18.06
C SER A 9 18.08 -35.80 -19.20
N ASP A 10 16.82 -36.02 -19.58
CA ASP A 10 16.18 -35.30 -20.66
C ASP A 10 16.42 -33.83 -20.37
N SER A 11 17.27 -33.19 -21.17
CA SER A 11 17.76 -31.85 -20.92
C SER A 11 16.62 -30.90 -21.28
N ARG A 12 15.58 -30.90 -20.44
CA ARG A 12 14.67 -29.79 -20.31
C ARG A 12 15.59 -28.61 -20.08
N LYS A 13 15.77 -27.77 -21.11
CA LYS A 13 16.54 -26.54 -21.04
C LYS A 13 15.90 -25.67 -19.96
N VAL A 14 16.24 -25.93 -18.70
CA VAL A 14 15.93 -25.05 -17.59
C VAL A 14 16.78 -23.83 -17.87
N LYS A 15 16.18 -22.82 -18.51
CA LYS A 15 16.81 -21.51 -18.71
C LYS A 15 17.35 -21.07 -17.35
N THR A 16 18.66 -20.85 -17.28
CA THR A 16 19.34 -20.45 -16.06
C THR A 16 18.64 -19.22 -15.50
N LYS A 17 18.17 -19.33 -14.27
CA LYS A 17 17.47 -18.23 -13.62
C LYS A 17 18.47 -17.15 -13.26
N GLN A 18 18.11 -15.90 -13.53
CA GLN A 18 18.89 -14.71 -13.19
C GLN A 18 18.19 -13.94 -12.07
N TRP A 19 18.99 -13.31 -11.21
CA TRP A 19 18.53 -12.43 -10.15
C TRP A 19 18.32 -11.03 -10.70
N TYR A 20 17.14 -10.47 -10.44
CA TYR A 20 16.77 -9.11 -10.82
C TYR A 20 16.53 -8.28 -9.57
N LYS A 21 17.12 -7.08 -9.54
CA LYS A 21 16.93 -6.13 -8.44
C LYS A 21 15.66 -5.35 -8.65
N VAL A 22 14.80 -5.32 -7.65
CA VAL A 22 13.50 -4.66 -7.69
C VAL A 22 13.67 -3.27 -7.12
N VAL A 23 13.49 -2.26 -7.96
CA VAL A 23 13.64 -0.86 -7.62
C VAL A 23 12.27 -0.26 -7.35
N GLY A 24 12.13 0.38 -6.19
CA GLY A 24 10.92 1.08 -5.80
C GLY A 24 10.68 2.34 -6.65
N PRO A 25 9.45 2.84 -6.71
CA PRO A 25 9.14 4.08 -7.42
C PRO A 25 9.84 5.29 -6.78
N GLU A 26 9.99 6.37 -7.56
CA GLU A 26 10.75 7.56 -7.18
C GLU A 26 10.27 8.23 -5.89
N MET A 27 8.98 8.14 -5.60
CA MET A 27 8.35 8.60 -4.35
C MET A 27 8.95 7.98 -3.07
N PHE A 28 9.63 6.83 -3.18
CA PHE A 28 10.32 6.16 -2.07
C PHE A 28 11.86 6.22 -2.20
N GLY A 29 12.40 7.13 -3.02
CA GLY A 29 13.83 7.36 -3.17
C GLY A 29 14.59 6.34 -4.04
N LYS A 30 13.87 5.59 -4.90
CA LYS A 30 14.45 4.53 -5.77
C LYS A 30 15.23 3.47 -4.97
N SER A 31 14.84 3.24 -3.72
CA SER A 31 15.43 2.21 -2.88
C SER A 31 15.18 0.81 -3.46
N SER A 32 16.15 -0.08 -3.26
CA SER A 32 15.99 -1.50 -3.60
C SER A 32 14.97 -2.12 -2.64
N VAL A 33 13.82 -2.53 -3.18
CA VAL A 33 12.73 -3.19 -2.43
C VAL A 33 13.10 -4.65 -2.12
N GLY A 34 13.87 -5.28 -3.01
CA GLY A 34 14.29 -6.66 -2.86
C GLY A 34 14.83 -7.24 -4.18
N GLU A 35 14.92 -8.56 -4.25
CA GLU A 35 15.41 -9.27 -5.43
C GLU A 35 14.39 -10.32 -5.86
N THR A 36 14.22 -10.51 -7.16
CA THR A 36 13.37 -11.57 -7.71
C THR A 36 14.11 -12.42 -8.72
N LEU A 37 13.83 -13.72 -8.67
CA LEU A 37 14.42 -14.69 -9.57
C LEU A 37 13.49 -14.93 -10.77
N ALA A 38 14.03 -14.84 -11.99
CA ALA A 38 13.29 -15.13 -13.22
C ALA A 38 14.18 -15.76 -14.29
N SER A 39 13.58 -16.61 -15.13
CA SER A 39 14.25 -17.21 -16.28
C SER A 39 14.24 -16.31 -17.52
N ASP A 40 13.20 -15.48 -17.67
CA ASP A 40 13.05 -14.52 -18.77
C ASP A 40 12.50 -13.19 -18.19
N PRO A 41 12.93 -12.02 -18.71
CA PRO A 41 12.44 -10.71 -18.26
C PRO A 41 10.92 -10.55 -18.36
N SER A 42 10.29 -11.11 -19.39
CA SER A 42 8.84 -11.03 -19.59
C SER A 42 8.03 -11.66 -18.45
N ASN A 43 8.61 -12.62 -17.71
CA ASN A 43 7.95 -13.28 -16.59
C ASN A 43 7.96 -12.43 -15.30
N LEU A 44 8.73 -11.34 -15.25
CA LEU A 44 8.75 -10.39 -14.14
C LEU A 44 7.63 -9.37 -14.25
N MET A 45 7.22 -9.03 -15.47
CA MET A 45 6.18 -8.06 -15.76
C MET A 45 4.88 -8.44 -15.06
N GLY A 46 4.30 -7.50 -14.32
CA GLY A 46 3.05 -7.70 -13.59
C GLY A 46 3.18 -8.47 -12.27
N ARG A 47 4.38 -8.87 -11.84
CA ARG A 47 4.56 -9.43 -10.50
C ARG A 47 4.29 -8.38 -9.43
N ILE A 48 3.55 -8.78 -8.40
CA ILE A 48 3.30 -7.96 -7.23
C ILE A 48 4.27 -8.36 -6.13
N ILE A 49 5.00 -7.38 -5.61
CA ILE A 49 5.97 -7.54 -4.54
C ILE A 49 5.44 -6.78 -3.33
N GLU A 50 5.48 -7.42 -2.18
CA GLU A 50 5.10 -6.83 -0.91
C GLU A 50 6.35 -6.55 -0.08
N THR A 51 6.46 -5.34 0.46
CA THR A 51 7.52 -4.93 1.39
C THR A 51 6.91 -4.08 2.50
N THR A 52 7.66 -3.84 3.56
CA THR A 52 7.24 -2.94 4.62
C THR A 52 7.82 -1.54 4.43
N LEU A 53 7.10 -0.51 4.89
CA LEU A 53 7.65 0.86 4.91
C LEU A 53 8.92 0.94 5.79
N GLY A 54 8.98 0.14 6.85
CA GLY A 54 10.11 0.10 7.75
C GLY A 54 11.41 -0.32 7.07
N GLU A 55 11.36 -1.27 6.13
CA GLU A 55 12.51 -1.67 5.32
C GLU A 55 12.94 -0.58 4.34
N LEU A 56 11.98 0.11 3.70
CA LEU A 56 12.29 1.17 2.74
C LEU A 56 12.91 2.42 3.37
N THR A 57 12.48 2.75 4.59
CA THR A 57 12.88 3.99 5.29
C THR A 57 13.87 3.75 6.42
N ASN A 58 14.29 2.49 6.65
CA ASN A 58 15.05 2.05 7.82
C ASN A 58 14.43 2.49 9.16
N ASN A 59 13.10 2.65 9.21
CA ASN A 59 12.38 3.05 10.41
C ASN A 59 11.54 1.90 10.96
N PHE A 60 12.04 1.27 12.02
CA PHE A 60 11.39 0.14 12.69
C PHE A 60 9.98 0.45 13.23
N SER A 61 9.66 1.72 13.51
CA SER A 61 8.34 2.10 14.05
C SER A 61 7.20 1.93 13.03
N LYS A 62 7.53 1.82 11.74
CA LYS A 62 6.55 1.76 10.63
C LYS A 62 6.51 0.39 9.94
N GLN A 63 7.00 -0.66 10.59
CA GLN A 63 6.90 -2.04 10.10
C GLN A 63 5.45 -2.54 9.97
N ASN A 64 4.50 -1.88 10.64
CA ASN A 64 3.07 -2.18 10.57
C ASN A 64 2.41 -1.79 9.22
N THR A 65 3.14 -1.16 8.29
CA THR A 65 2.61 -0.74 6.99
C THR A 65 3.22 -1.58 5.88
N LYS A 66 2.38 -2.35 5.19
CA LYS A 66 2.74 -3.15 4.01
C LYS A 66 2.44 -2.33 2.75
N LEU A 67 3.37 -2.33 1.82
CA LEU A 67 3.29 -1.66 0.53
C LEU A 67 3.32 -2.73 -0.56
N LYS A 68 2.46 -2.57 -1.56
CA LYS A 68 2.36 -3.46 -2.72
C LYS A 68 2.80 -2.73 -3.96
N PHE A 69 3.81 -3.28 -4.60
CA PHE A 69 4.43 -2.76 -5.81
C PHE A 69 4.23 -3.73 -6.96
N LYS A 70 3.99 -3.24 -8.16
CA LYS A 70 3.88 -4.04 -9.38
C LYS A 70 5.05 -3.73 -10.28
N VAL A 71 5.70 -4.76 -10.83
CA VAL A 71 6.76 -4.59 -11.83
C VAL A 71 6.14 -4.16 -13.16
N ASP A 72 6.52 -2.98 -13.64
CA ASP A 72 6.03 -2.41 -14.90
C ASP A 72 7.07 -2.35 -16.00
N GLN A 73 8.37 -2.28 -15.66
CA GLN A 73 9.44 -2.28 -16.65
C GLN A 73 10.65 -3.04 -16.12
N VAL A 74 11.35 -3.73 -17.02
CA VAL A 74 12.63 -4.37 -16.73
C VAL A 74 13.67 -3.76 -17.67
N ALA A 75 14.78 -3.26 -17.11
CA ALA A 75 15.92 -2.75 -17.85
C ALA A 75 17.20 -3.41 -17.33
N GLY A 76 17.83 -4.22 -18.19
CA GLY A 76 18.96 -5.05 -17.79
C GLY A 76 18.59 -5.95 -16.61
N ASP A 77 19.34 -5.83 -15.51
CA ASP A 77 19.13 -6.61 -14.28
C ASP A 77 18.22 -5.88 -13.26
N SER A 78 17.66 -4.73 -13.61
CA SER A 78 16.80 -3.93 -12.72
C SER A 78 15.34 -3.96 -13.18
N ALA A 79 14.44 -4.23 -12.24
CA ALA A 79 12.99 -4.22 -12.43
C ALA A 79 12.41 -2.99 -11.72
N TYR A 80 11.85 -2.06 -12.50
CA TYR A 80 11.17 -0.87 -12.00
C TYR A 80 9.71 -1.18 -11.67
N THR A 81 9.25 -0.62 -10.56
CA THR A 81 7.92 -0.90 -10.02
C THR A 81 7.05 0.35 -9.92
N SER A 82 5.74 0.18 -10.10
CA SER A 82 4.71 1.14 -9.76
C SER A 82 4.03 0.76 -8.45
N PHE A 83 3.47 1.76 -7.78
CA PHE A 83 2.67 1.55 -6.57
C PHE A 83 1.28 1.02 -6.94
N VAL A 84 0.81 0.00 -6.22
CA VAL A 84 -0.55 -0.57 -6.39
C VAL A 84 -1.44 -0.18 -5.23
N GLY A 85 -0.91 -0.23 -4.02
CA GLY A 85 -1.68 0.02 -2.80
C GLY A 85 -0.87 -0.21 -1.54
N HIS A 86 -1.40 0.27 -0.42
CA HIS A 86 -0.87 -0.01 0.91
C HIS A 86 -1.91 -0.74 1.75
N GLU A 87 -1.44 -1.46 2.77
CA GLU A 87 -2.28 -2.15 3.73
C GLU A 87 -1.58 -2.19 5.10
N LEU A 88 -2.32 -1.93 6.17
CA LEU A 88 -1.81 -2.13 7.53
C LEU A 88 -1.80 -3.62 7.89
N THR A 89 -0.83 -4.02 8.70
CA THR A 89 -0.75 -5.39 9.20
C THR A 89 -1.97 -5.74 10.06
N SER A 90 -2.44 -6.99 9.94
CA SER A 90 -3.67 -7.42 10.60
C SER A 90 -3.54 -7.45 12.13
N ASP A 91 -2.35 -7.78 12.63
CA ASP A 91 -1.95 -7.70 14.05
C ASP A 91 -2.06 -6.27 14.57
N TYR A 92 -1.52 -5.28 13.86
CA TYR A 92 -1.62 -3.87 14.25
C TYR A 92 -3.07 -3.40 14.29
N VAL A 93 -3.87 -3.67 13.25
CA VAL A 93 -5.28 -3.29 13.24
C VAL A 93 -6.06 -3.96 14.38
N ARG A 94 -5.80 -5.24 14.67
CA ARG A 94 -6.42 -5.96 15.79
C ARG A 94 -6.00 -5.38 17.14
N SER A 95 -4.75 -4.95 17.30
CA SER A 95 -4.25 -4.32 18.53
C SER A 95 -4.97 -2.99 18.84
N LEU A 96 -5.43 -2.28 17.80
CA LEU A 96 -6.17 -1.03 17.93
C LEU A 96 -7.64 -1.24 18.30
N VAL A 97 -8.21 -2.43 18.07
CA VAL A 97 -9.60 -2.72 18.43
C VAL A 97 -9.68 -3.13 19.89
N LYS A 98 -10.41 -2.34 20.71
CA LYS A 98 -10.61 -2.64 22.14
C LYS A 98 -12.10 -2.82 22.47
N ARG A 99 -12.38 -3.61 23.50
CA ARG A 99 -13.74 -3.75 24.04
C ARG A 99 -14.25 -2.39 24.56
N ARG A 100 -15.58 -2.20 24.50
CA ARG A 100 -16.27 -0.96 24.95
C ARG A 100 -15.86 0.32 24.20
N THR A 101 -15.23 0.19 23.05
CA THR A 101 -14.91 1.30 22.13
C THR A 101 -15.61 1.10 20.80
N SER A 102 -15.72 2.16 19.99
CA SER A 102 -16.27 2.09 18.64
C SER A 102 -15.14 2.15 17.62
N ARG A 103 -15.24 1.30 16.60
CA ARG A 103 -14.44 1.38 15.37
C ARG A 103 -15.31 2.01 14.28
N ILE A 104 -14.83 3.09 13.68
CA ILE A 104 -15.53 3.81 12.62
C ILE A 104 -14.72 3.63 11.35
N ASP A 105 -15.22 2.80 10.44
CA ASP A 105 -14.64 2.64 9.10
C ASP A 105 -15.45 3.44 8.08
N SER A 106 -14.74 3.95 7.07
CA SER A 106 -15.30 4.53 5.85
C SER A 106 -14.60 3.93 4.63
N ILE A 107 -15.30 3.93 3.50
CA ILE A 107 -14.74 3.59 2.19
C ILE A 107 -15.02 4.79 1.31
N ILE A 108 -13.97 5.44 0.84
CA ILE A 108 -14.08 6.69 0.11
C ILE A 108 -13.31 6.52 -1.19
N ASP A 109 -14.00 6.76 -2.30
CA ASP A 109 -13.41 6.75 -3.63
C ASP A 109 -13.15 8.21 -4.02
N VAL A 110 -11.90 8.50 -4.37
CA VAL A 110 -11.45 9.84 -4.76
C VAL A 110 -10.73 9.79 -6.09
N THR A 111 -10.71 10.94 -6.77
CA THR A 111 -9.93 11.16 -7.98
C THR A 111 -8.85 12.17 -7.64
N THR A 112 -7.59 11.86 -7.95
CA THR A 112 -6.47 12.79 -7.74
C THR A 112 -6.43 13.86 -8.84
N SER A 113 -5.63 14.92 -8.67
CA SER A 113 -5.37 15.94 -9.71
C SER A 113 -4.97 15.31 -11.05
N ASP A 114 -4.11 14.30 -11.00
CA ASP A 114 -3.61 13.54 -12.15
C ASP A 114 -4.65 12.64 -12.82
N GLY A 115 -5.90 12.58 -12.31
CA GLY A 115 -6.97 11.76 -12.87
C GLY A 115 -6.97 10.29 -12.44
N TYR A 116 -6.12 9.87 -11.50
CA TYR A 116 -6.14 8.52 -10.95
C TYR A 116 -7.32 8.33 -10.00
N ARG A 117 -8.02 7.19 -10.11
CA ARG A 117 -9.07 6.82 -9.16
C ARG A 117 -8.50 5.95 -8.06
N VAL A 118 -8.59 6.44 -6.82
CA VAL A 118 -8.04 5.79 -5.63
C VAL A 118 -9.15 5.55 -4.61
N ARG A 119 -9.18 4.35 -4.05
CA ARG A 119 -10.04 3.99 -2.92
C ARG A 119 -9.24 4.02 -1.63
N VAL A 120 -9.67 4.87 -0.69
CA VAL A 120 -9.06 5.05 0.62
C VAL A 120 -10.00 4.48 1.69
N LYS A 121 -9.46 3.69 2.62
CA LYS A 121 -10.22 3.08 3.71
C LYS A 121 -9.69 3.58 5.06
N PRO A 122 -10.10 4.76 5.54
CA PRO A 122 -9.73 5.25 6.86
C PRO A 122 -10.48 4.49 7.96
N SER A 123 -9.80 4.29 9.08
CA SER A 123 -10.34 3.69 10.30
C SER A 123 -10.06 4.60 11.49
N CYS A 124 -11.12 5.05 12.16
CA CYS A 124 -11.03 5.86 13.38
C CYS A 124 -11.38 5.01 14.60
N PHE A 125 -10.60 5.15 15.67
CA PHE A 125 -10.78 4.43 16.93
C PHE A 125 -11.12 5.40 18.05
N THR A 126 -12.30 5.25 18.65
CA THR A 126 -12.78 6.14 19.71
C THR A 126 -12.28 5.70 21.10
N VAL A 127 -12.27 6.63 22.06
CA VAL A 127 -11.91 6.31 23.46
C VAL A 127 -13.04 5.53 24.16
N LYS A 128 -14.29 5.89 23.88
CA LYS A 128 -15.52 5.26 24.42
C LYS A 128 -16.50 4.98 23.28
N ARG A 129 -17.58 4.25 23.57
CA ARG A 129 -18.63 3.95 22.58
C ARG A 129 -19.30 5.26 22.11
N ALA A 130 -19.13 5.56 20.82
CA ALA A 130 -19.74 6.73 20.18
C ALA A 130 -21.20 6.45 19.78
N ARG A 131 -22.03 7.50 19.79
CA ARG A 131 -23.42 7.44 19.32
C ARG A 131 -23.48 7.39 17.79
N THR A 132 -24.55 6.85 17.23
CA THR A 132 -24.71 6.72 15.77
C THR A 132 -24.60 8.04 15.02
N THR A 133 -25.11 9.13 15.59
CA THR A 133 -25.00 10.49 15.01
C THR A 133 -23.55 10.95 14.92
N GLN A 134 -22.79 10.85 16.02
CA GLN A 134 -21.36 11.17 16.08
C GLN A 134 -20.56 10.34 15.08
N VAL A 135 -20.88 9.05 14.96
CA VAL A 135 -20.25 8.16 13.98
C VAL A 135 -20.47 8.67 12.56
N LYS A 136 -21.70 9.07 12.20
CA LYS A 136 -21.99 9.64 10.87
C LYS A 136 -21.21 10.93 10.63
N THR A 137 -21.16 11.83 11.61
CA THR A 137 -20.44 13.10 11.46
C THR A 137 -18.94 12.89 11.26
N ILE A 138 -18.31 11.97 12.01
CA ILE A 138 -16.90 11.62 11.83
C ILE A 138 -16.63 11.04 10.43
N ARG A 139 -17.55 10.22 9.89
CA ARG A 139 -17.42 9.71 8.52
C ARG A 139 -17.46 10.82 7.48
N ASN A 140 -18.33 11.82 7.67
CA ASN A 140 -18.44 12.95 6.76
C ASN A 140 -17.18 13.82 6.81
N ILE A 141 -16.64 14.11 8.00
CA ILE A 141 -15.37 14.83 8.14
C ILE A 141 -14.24 14.11 7.42
N ALA A 142 -14.09 12.80 7.66
CA ALA A 142 -13.05 12.01 7.00
C ALA A 142 -13.22 12.03 5.47
N SER A 143 -14.45 11.95 4.97
CA SER A 143 -14.74 12.04 3.52
C SER A 143 -14.33 13.39 2.94
N ASN A 144 -14.67 14.49 3.62
CA ASN A 144 -14.39 15.84 3.14
C ASN A 144 -12.88 16.11 3.06
N ILE A 145 -12.14 15.79 4.12
CA ILE A 145 -10.68 15.99 4.18
C ILE A 145 -9.98 15.16 3.10
N ILE A 146 -10.40 13.90 2.92
CA ILE A 146 -9.80 13.02 1.91
C ILE A 146 -10.10 13.51 0.50
N GLN A 147 -11.31 14.01 0.23
CA GLN A 147 -11.67 14.58 -1.07
C GLN A 147 -10.92 15.88 -1.36
N GLU A 148 -10.80 16.77 -0.38
CA GLU A 148 -10.06 18.03 -0.52
C GLU A 148 -8.59 17.77 -0.86
N LYS A 149 -7.92 16.92 -0.06
CA LYS A 149 -6.51 16.58 -0.28
C LYS A 149 -6.27 15.88 -1.61
N ALA A 150 -7.17 14.98 -2.00
CA ALA A 150 -7.07 14.29 -3.28
C ALA A 150 -7.24 15.26 -4.47
N GLY A 151 -8.13 16.24 -4.38
CA GLY A 151 -8.31 17.25 -5.43
C GLY A 151 -7.10 18.18 -5.62
N THR A 152 -6.32 18.39 -4.56
CA THR A 152 -5.15 19.29 -4.60
C THR A 152 -3.82 18.61 -4.94
N LEU A 153 -3.69 17.30 -4.66
CA LEU A 153 -2.41 16.60 -4.72
C LEU A 153 -2.36 15.57 -5.84
N ASP A 154 -1.18 15.48 -6.44
CA ASP A 154 -0.80 14.43 -7.38
C ASP A 154 -0.77 13.07 -6.69
N LEU A 155 -0.89 11.98 -7.46
CA LEU A 155 -0.96 10.61 -6.93
C LEU A 155 0.23 10.29 -6.01
N ASN A 156 1.44 10.64 -6.47
CA ASN A 156 2.67 10.36 -5.74
C ASN A 156 2.72 11.10 -4.40
N GLN A 157 2.34 12.38 -4.41
CA GLN A 157 2.30 13.21 -3.21
C GLN A 157 1.22 12.73 -2.24
N PHE A 158 0.04 12.42 -2.77
CA PHE A 158 -1.10 11.92 -2.00
C PHE A 158 -0.76 10.61 -1.28
N ILE A 159 -0.15 9.63 -1.96
CA ILE A 159 0.26 8.38 -1.33
C ILE A 159 1.35 8.62 -0.28
N GLN A 160 2.30 9.53 -0.53
CA GLN A 160 3.32 9.87 0.45
C GLN A 160 2.69 10.45 1.73
N GLU A 161 1.71 11.34 1.62
CA GLU A 161 0.98 11.88 2.79
C GLU A 161 0.21 10.80 3.56
N VAL A 162 -0.42 9.87 2.83
CA VAL A 162 -1.13 8.72 3.40
C VAL A 162 -0.16 7.85 4.20
N VAL A 163 0.98 7.48 3.61
CA VAL A 163 1.95 6.54 4.18
C VAL A 163 2.71 7.17 5.36
N LEU A 164 3.02 8.46 5.28
CA LEU A 164 3.60 9.21 6.41
C LEU A 164 2.60 9.45 7.54
N GLY A 165 1.30 9.40 7.24
CA GLY A 165 0.20 9.57 8.20
C GLY A 165 -0.22 11.03 8.41
N ARG A 166 0.15 11.94 7.51
CA ARG A 166 -0.31 13.34 7.55
C ARG A 166 -1.83 13.42 7.39
N LEU A 167 -2.37 12.65 6.44
CA LEU A 167 -3.82 12.57 6.23
C LEU A 167 -4.55 12.03 7.46
N SER A 168 -3.98 11.06 8.17
CA SER A 168 -4.52 10.55 9.43
C SER A 168 -4.53 11.61 10.54
N LEU A 169 -3.49 12.46 10.60
CA LEU A 169 -3.37 13.53 11.59
C LEU A 169 -4.39 14.65 11.34
N ASP A 170 -4.61 15.02 10.08
CA ASP A 170 -5.59 16.06 9.73
C ASP A 170 -7.00 15.59 10.08
N ILE A 171 -7.37 14.35 9.76
CA ILE A 171 -8.65 13.76 10.20
C ILE A 171 -8.76 13.72 11.73
N TYR A 172 -7.66 13.42 12.43
CA TYR A 172 -7.66 13.38 13.89
C TYR A 172 -7.95 14.75 14.51
N LYS A 173 -7.38 15.83 13.97
CA LYS A 173 -7.57 17.20 14.48
C LYS A 173 -9.04 17.60 14.41
N ASP A 174 -9.65 17.47 13.23
CA ASP A 174 -11.03 17.92 13.00
C ASP A 174 -12.05 17.01 13.69
N ALA A 175 -11.79 15.71 13.75
CA ALA A 175 -12.72 14.77 14.37
C ALA A 175 -12.64 14.79 15.92
N LYS A 176 -11.55 15.31 16.51
CA LYS A 176 -11.41 15.44 17.97
C LYS A 176 -12.45 16.37 18.57
N ASP A 177 -12.84 17.42 17.84
CA ASP A 177 -13.83 18.40 18.31
C ASP A 177 -15.24 17.79 18.45
N ILE A 178 -15.56 16.78 17.64
CA ILE A 178 -16.84 16.05 17.74
C ILE A 178 -16.80 15.02 18.87
N TYR A 179 -15.73 14.21 18.90
CA TYR A 179 -15.63 13.12 19.85
C TYR A 179 -14.16 12.76 20.12
N PRO A 180 -13.80 12.42 21.37
CA PRO A 180 -12.44 12.01 21.69
C PRO A 180 -12.06 10.71 20.94
N LEU A 181 -11.12 10.86 20.00
CA LEU A 181 -10.47 9.77 19.29
C LEU A 181 -9.17 9.37 19.99
N ARG A 182 -8.87 8.07 19.95
CA ARG A 182 -7.59 7.52 20.42
C ARG A 182 -6.56 7.53 19.30
N ARG A 183 -6.95 7.03 18.12
CA ARG A 183 -6.11 6.99 16.91
C ARG A 183 -6.97 7.03 15.66
N VAL A 184 -6.40 7.60 14.61
CA VAL A 184 -6.90 7.54 13.23
C VAL A 184 -5.78 6.95 12.40
N GLU A 185 -6.13 5.99 11.55
CA GLU A 185 -5.18 5.33 10.66
C GLU A 185 -5.85 5.08 9.32
N ILE A 186 -5.07 5.08 8.25
CA ILE A 186 -5.54 4.64 6.94
C ILE A 186 -5.22 3.16 6.83
N ARG A 187 -6.26 2.33 6.75
CA ARG A 187 -6.10 0.89 6.79
C ARG A 187 -5.58 0.33 5.47
N LYS A 188 -6.08 0.88 4.37
CA LYS A 188 -5.79 0.39 3.03
C LYS A 188 -6.00 1.48 1.99
N THR A 189 -5.13 1.54 0.98
CA THR A 189 -5.44 2.19 -0.31
C THR A 189 -5.37 1.19 -1.45
N GLU A 190 -6.24 1.40 -2.43
CA GLU A 190 -6.30 0.62 -3.67
C GLU A 190 -6.36 1.62 -4.82
N ILE A 191 -5.46 1.52 -5.81
CA ILE A 191 -5.62 2.22 -7.07
C ILE A 191 -6.62 1.42 -7.92
N LEU A 192 -7.74 2.03 -8.29
CA LEU A 192 -8.82 1.39 -9.04
C LEU A 192 -8.57 1.50 -10.55
N ALA A 193 -8.18 2.69 -11.00
CA ALA A 193 -7.93 2.96 -12.41
C ALA A 193 -6.83 4.02 -12.55
N GLY A 194 -6.03 3.86 -13.61
CA GLY A 194 -5.16 4.92 -14.09
C GLY A 194 -5.97 6.09 -14.68
N PRO A 195 -5.30 7.20 -15.02
CA PRO A 195 -5.95 8.32 -15.67
C PRO A 195 -6.67 7.84 -16.91
N VAL A 196 -7.95 8.19 -17.01
CA VAL A 196 -8.70 8.01 -18.25
C VAL A 196 -8.13 9.07 -19.19
N ALA A 197 -7.30 8.65 -20.15
CA ALA A 197 -6.93 9.51 -21.27
C ALA A 197 -8.24 10.06 -21.86
N SER A 198 -8.47 11.35 -21.65
CA SER A 198 -9.57 12.10 -22.26
C SER A 198 -9.04 12.79 -23.50
#